data_AF-A0A8X6SJ30-F1
#
_entry.id   AF-A0A8X6SJ30-F1
#
_cell.length_a   1.000
_cell.length_b   1.000
_cell.length_c   1.000
_cell.angle_alpha   90.00
_cell.angle_beta   90.00
_cell.angle_gamma   90.00
#
_symmetry.space_group_name_H-M   'P 1'
#
loop_
_entity.id
_entity.type
_entity.pdbx_description
1 polymer ?
#
loop_
_entity_poly.entity_id
_entity_poly.type
_entity_poly.pdbx_seq_one_letter_code
_entity_poly.pdbx_strand_id
1 'polypeptide(L)'
;MINPQTGEGTNKKVSAMNYYSYRLMIRQNAENHILKCRQLFHQYIVDMYVKIETEGLLYIRLNQTELRSEQYIHLRDAIVNDGNVNPNELGRMAILPSTFTGCPRHMHEYAQDAMTYVRAYGHPDLFVTFTCNPT
;
A
#
# COMPACT_ATOMS: atom_id res chain seq x y z
N MET A 1 -22.30 -11.74 -1.75
CA MET A 1 -22.82 -10.61 -2.58
C MET A 1 -23.86 -11.16 -3.53
N ILE A 2 -25.03 -10.55 -3.67
CA ILE A 2 -26.04 -11.00 -4.63
C ILE A 2 -25.73 -10.36 -5.99
N ASN A 3 -25.71 -11.14 -7.06
CA ASN A 3 -25.52 -10.60 -8.40
C ASN A 3 -26.75 -9.76 -8.79
N PRO A 4 -26.60 -8.45 -9.08
CA PRO A 4 -27.74 -7.58 -9.39
C PRO A 4 -28.44 -7.92 -10.72
N GLN A 5 -27.84 -8.75 -11.58
CA GLN A 5 -28.45 -9.18 -12.84
C GLN A 5 -29.02 -10.60 -12.77
N THR A 6 -28.44 -11.50 -11.98
CA THR A 6 -28.87 -12.92 -11.94
C THR A 6 -29.55 -13.32 -10.63
N GLY A 7 -29.55 -12.47 -9.59
CA GLY A 7 -30.17 -12.76 -8.29
C GLY A 7 -29.47 -13.85 -7.48
N GLU A 8 -28.41 -14.46 -8.02
CA GLU A 8 -27.68 -15.55 -7.36
C GLU A 8 -26.72 -15.03 -6.29
N GLY A 9 -26.67 -15.74 -5.16
CA GLY A 9 -25.71 -15.50 -4.09
C GLY A 9 -24.30 -15.88 -4.52
N THR A 10 -23.47 -14.89 -4.86
CA THR A 10 -22.06 -15.13 -5.15
C THR A 10 -21.24 -15.22 -3.86
N ASN A 11 -20.42 -16.27 -3.74
CA ASN A 11 -19.41 -16.45 -2.68
C ASN A 11 -18.10 -15.68 -3.00
N LYS A 12 -18.14 -14.74 -3.94
CA LYS A 12 -16.97 -13.94 -4.30
C LYS A 12 -16.72 -12.91 -3.19
N LYS A 13 -15.58 -13.06 -2.51
CA LYS A 13 -15.03 -12.02 -1.62
C LYS A 13 -14.48 -10.89 -2.50
N VAL A 14 -14.81 -9.65 -2.16
CA VAL A 14 -14.35 -8.46 -2.88
C VAL A 14 -13.47 -7.65 -1.93
N SER A 15 -12.31 -7.20 -2.42
CA SER A 15 -11.43 -6.30 -1.66
C SER A 15 -12.14 -4.97 -1.37
N ALA A 16 -11.88 -4.37 -0.21
CA ALA A 16 -12.39 -3.04 0.12
C ALA A 16 -12.07 -2.01 -0.98
N MET A 17 -10.88 -2.08 -1.60
CA MET A 17 -10.50 -1.20 -2.70
C MET A 17 -11.44 -1.35 -3.91
N ASN A 18 -11.75 -2.59 -4.30
CA ASN A 18 -12.67 -2.87 -5.42
C ASN A 18 -14.10 -2.44 -5.08
N TYR A 19 -14.51 -2.60 -3.82
CA TYR A 19 -15.83 -2.17 -3.37
C TYR A 19 -15.98 -0.65 -3.38
N TYR A 20 -15.02 0.09 -2.84
CA TYR A 20 -15.08 1.55 -2.78
C TYR A 20 -14.86 2.20 -4.15
N SER A 21 -13.96 1.67 -4.99
CA SER A 21 -13.82 2.13 -6.38
C SER A 21 -15.10 1.94 -7.19
N TYR A 22 -15.76 0.77 -7.06
CA TYR A 22 -17.07 0.54 -7.68
C TYR A 22 -18.12 1.55 -7.23
N ARG A 23 -18.11 1.92 -5.94
CA ARG A 23 -19.07 2.87 -5.35
C ARG A 23 -18.80 4.33 -5.77
N LEU A 24 -17.55 4.66 -6.09
CA LEU A 24 -17.14 6.00 -6.56
C LEU A 24 -17.24 6.17 -8.09
N MET A 25 -17.30 5.07 -8.84
CA MET A 25 -17.37 5.07 -10.30
C MET A 25 -18.63 5.79 -10.82
N ILE A 26 -18.44 6.83 -11.64
CA ILE A 26 -19.53 7.57 -12.31
C ILE A 26 -20.18 6.70 -13.39
N ARG A 27 -21.52 6.63 -13.41
CA ARG A 27 -22.30 5.88 -14.40
C ARG A 27 -23.45 6.72 -14.92
N GLN A 28 -23.70 6.62 -16.23
CA GLN A 28 -24.74 7.41 -16.90
C GLN A 28 -26.16 7.04 -16.43
N ASN A 29 -26.38 5.78 -16.03
CA ASN A 29 -27.71 5.25 -15.66
C ASN A 29 -27.93 5.14 -14.13
N ALA A 30 -27.06 5.72 -13.30
CA ALA A 30 -27.18 5.65 -11.84
C ALA A 30 -26.69 6.93 -11.17
N GLU A 31 -27.50 7.50 -10.27
CA GLU A 31 -27.09 8.68 -9.50
C GLU A 31 -26.17 8.33 -8.33
N ASN A 32 -24.93 8.80 -8.40
CA ASN A 32 -23.99 8.72 -7.29
C ASN A 32 -24.16 9.92 -6.34
N HIS A 33 -25.08 9.78 -5.38
CA HIS A 33 -25.36 10.80 -4.37
C HIS A 33 -24.12 11.20 -3.56
N ILE A 34 -23.21 10.25 -3.32
CA ILE A 34 -21.97 10.47 -2.56
C ILE A 34 -21.10 11.55 -3.19
N LEU A 35 -21.06 11.64 -4.52
CA LEU A 35 -20.26 12.63 -5.25
C LEU A 35 -20.86 14.04 -5.15
N LYS A 36 -22.14 14.17 -4.82
CA LYS A 36 -22.83 15.46 -4.67
C LYS A 36 -22.56 16.12 -3.31
N CYS A 37 -22.01 15.39 -2.34
CA CYS A 37 -21.90 15.82 -0.94
C CYS A 37 -20.71 16.76 -0.62
N ARG A 38 -20.07 17.39 -1.61
CA ARG A 38 -18.97 18.39 -1.46
C ARG A 38 -17.97 18.08 -0.33
N GLN A 39 -18.00 18.78 0.80
CA GLN A 39 -17.03 18.59 1.88
C GLN A 39 -17.11 17.18 2.50
N LEU A 40 -18.32 16.65 2.70
CA LEU A 40 -18.54 15.30 3.23
C LEU A 40 -17.99 14.22 2.28
N PHE A 41 -17.96 14.50 0.98
CA PHE A 41 -17.34 13.60 0.01
C PHE A 41 -15.83 13.47 0.22
N HIS A 42 -15.14 14.58 0.49
CA HIS A 42 -13.70 14.56 0.74
C HIS A 42 -13.36 13.78 2.02
N GLN A 43 -14.12 14.01 3.10
CA GLN A 43 -13.97 13.25 4.34
C GLN A 43 -14.21 11.75 4.10
N TYR A 44 -15.26 11.42 3.35
CA TYR A 44 -15.55 10.03 2.99
C TYR A 44 -14.39 9.37 2.24
N ILE A 45 -13.79 10.03 1.25
CA ILE A 45 -12.65 9.46 0.51
C ILE A 45 -11.48 9.17 1.46
N VAL A 46 -11.12 10.14 2.32
CA VAL A 46 -10.00 9.98 3.25
C VAL A 46 -10.25 8.83 4.21
N ASP A 47 -11.44 8.75 4.80
CA ASP A 47 -11.81 7.68 5.74
C ASP A 47 -11.77 6.30 5.06
N MET A 48 -12.26 6.19 3.81
CA MET A 48 -12.22 4.93 3.08
C MET A 48 -10.80 4.55 2.65
N TYR A 49 -9.96 5.52 2.30
CA TYR A 49 -8.55 5.29 2.01
C TYR A 49 -7.81 4.73 3.23
N VAL A 50 -7.97 5.36 4.40
CA VAL A 50 -7.37 4.90 5.66
C VAL A 50 -7.80 3.46 5.99
N LYS A 51 -9.08 3.12 5.74
CA LYS A 51 -9.58 1.75 5.91
C LYS A 51 -8.86 0.76 4.97
N ILE A 52 -8.76 1.08 3.67
CA ILE A 52 -8.08 0.20 2.69
C ILE A 52 -6.62 -0.01 3.09
N GLU A 53 -5.91 1.06 3.44
CA GLU A 53 -4.51 0.98 3.88
C GLU A 53 -4.34 0.15 5.15
N THR A 54 -5.23 0.33 6.13
CA THR A 54 -5.21 -0.45 7.38
C THR A 54 -5.43 -1.94 7.11
N GLU A 55 -6.36 -2.30 6.22
CA GLU A 55 -6.57 -3.68 5.81
C GLU A 55 -5.34 -4.27 5.08
N GLY A 56 -4.69 -3.48 4.23
CA GLY A 56 -3.44 -3.86 3.56
C GLY A 56 -2.29 -4.12 4.55
N LEU A 57 -2.09 -3.23 5.51
CA LEU A 57 -1.08 -3.39 6.56
C LEU A 57 -1.37 -4.60 7.45
N LEU A 58 -2.63 -4.84 7.79
CA LEU A 58 -3.04 -6.01 8.55
C LEU A 58 -2.76 -7.31 7.79
N TYR A 59 -3.04 -7.33 6.48
CA TYR A 59 -2.73 -8.46 5.61
C TYR A 59 -1.22 -8.76 5.61
N ILE A 60 -0.38 -7.72 5.44
CA ILE A 60 1.09 -7.85 5.50
C ILE A 60 1.52 -8.39 6.87
N ARG A 61 0.94 -7.91 7.96
CA ARG A 61 1.28 -8.36 9.33
C ARG A 61 0.92 -9.82 9.58
N LEU A 62 -0.21 -10.29 9.07
CA LEU A 62 -0.71 -11.65 9.31
C LEU A 62 -0.05 -12.69 8.39
N ASN A 63 0.20 -12.35 7.13
CA ASN A 63 0.65 -13.30 6.10
C ASN A 63 2.16 -13.21 5.81
N GLN A 64 2.96 -12.80 6.79
CA GLN A 64 4.43 -12.69 6.66
C GLN A 64 5.08 -13.97 6.11
N THR A 65 4.61 -15.14 6.55
CA THR A 65 5.14 -16.44 6.11
C THR A 65 4.95 -16.68 4.61
N GLU A 66 3.79 -16.32 4.05
CA GLU A 66 3.51 -16.45 2.61
C GLU A 66 4.24 -15.39 1.78
N LEU A 67 4.47 -14.20 2.35
CA LEU A 67 5.22 -13.11 1.73
C LEU A 67 6.74 -13.36 1.67
N ARG A 68 7.16 -14.63 1.81
CA ARG A 68 8.57 -15.08 1.83
C ARG A 68 9.38 -14.43 2.93
N SER A 69 8.83 -14.33 4.15
CA SER A 69 9.58 -13.81 5.31
C SER A 69 10.84 -14.61 5.66
N GLU A 70 11.02 -15.80 5.09
CA GLU A 70 12.20 -16.64 5.28
C GLU A 70 13.49 -15.97 4.77
N GLN A 71 13.43 -15.13 3.73
CA GLN A 71 14.59 -14.32 3.31
C GLN A 71 14.98 -13.25 4.34
N TYR A 72 14.13 -12.99 5.33
CA TYR A 72 14.37 -12.01 6.38
C TYR A 72 14.82 -12.65 7.70
N ILE A 73 15.04 -13.98 7.72
CA ILE A 73 15.61 -14.68 8.88
C ILE A 73 16.97 -14.07 9.24
N HIS A 74 17.86 -13.85 8.27
CA HIS A 74 19.17 -13.26 8.53
C HIS A 74 19.09 -11.82 9.09
N LEU A 75 18.08 -11.04 8.68
CA LEU A 75 17.87 -9.70 9.23
C LEU A 75 17.34 -9.78 10.67
N ARG A 76 16.42 -10.70 10.95
CA ARG A 76 15.96 -10.96 12.32
C ARG A 76 17.09 -11.43 13.21
N ASP A 77 17.92 -12.35 12.72
CA ASP A 77 19.07 -12.89 13.46
C ASP A 77 20.11 -11.81 13.71
N ALA A 78 20.36 -10.91 12.76
CA ALA A 78 21.24 -9.76 12.96
C ALA A 78 20.73 -8.81 14.05
N ILE A 79 19.42 -8.52 14.08
CA ILE A 79 18.80 -7.67 15.11
C ILE A 79 18.83 -8.34 16.49
N VAL A 80 18.59 -9.65 16.56
CA VAL A 80 18.66 -10.42 17.81
C VAL A 80 20.10 -10.50 18.33
N ASN A 81 21.08 -10.64 17.44
CA ASN A 81 22.50 -10.67 17.79
C ASN A 81 23.07 -9.31 18.21
N ASP A 82 22.38 -8.20 17.93
CA ASP A 82 22.83 -6.84 18.28
C ASP A 82 22.77 -6.54 19.79
N GLY A 83 22.47 -7.55 20.63
CA GLY A 83 22.69 -7.57 22.09
C GLY A 83 21.88 -6.58 22.93
N ASN A 84 21.20 -5.64 22.28
CA ASN A 84 20.57 -4.48 22.90
C ASN A 84 19.03 -4.55 22.87
N VAL A 85 18.46 -5.66 22.42
CA VAL A 85 17.00 -5.81 22.28
C VAL A 85 16.52 -7.11 22.91
N ASN A 86 15.76 -7.00 23.99
CA ASN A 86 15.11 -8.14 24.65
C ASN A 86 14.13 -8.81 23.66
N PRO A 87 14.29 -10.11 23.32
CA PRO A 87 13.37 -10.81 22.41
C PRO A 87 11.91 -10.83 22.89
N ASN A 88 11.68 -10.68 24.20
CA ASN A 88 10.35 -10.62 24.82
C ASN A 88 9.71 -9.22 24.79
N GLU A 89 10.49 -8.15 24.55
CA GLU A 89 9.98 -6.78 24.36
C GLU A 89 9.73 -6.46 22.89
N LEU A 90 10.34 -7.22 21.98
CA LEU A 90 10.04 -7.22 20.56
C LEU A 90 8.64 -7.82 20.35
N GLY A 91 7.63 -6.96 20.31
CA GLY A 91 6.34 -7.33 19.72
C GLY A 91 6.53 -7.96 18.33
N ARG A 92 5.54 -8.73 17.85
CA ARG A 92 5.64 -9.47 16.56
C ARG A 92 6.12 -8.55 15.43
N MET A 93 7.38 -8.69 15.04
CA MET A 93 8.04 -7.89 14.02
C MET A 93 7.41 -8.18 12.65
N ALA A 94 6.69 -7.19 12.10
CA ALA A 94 6.14 -7.23 10.76
C ALA A 94 7.08 -6.46 9.83
N ILE A 95 7.56 -7.13 8.80
CA ILE A 95 8.47 -6.53 7.82
C ILE A 95 7.62 -6.06 6.65
N LEU A 96 7.72 -4.77 6.31
CA LEU A 96 7.06 -4.22 5.14
C LEU A 96 7.84 -4.61 3.87
N PRO A 97 7.15 -5.04 2.81
CA PRO A 97 7.78 -5.24 1.50
C PRO A 97 8.17 -3.87 0.90
N SER A 98 9.12 -3.87 -0.05
CA SER A 98 9.55 -2.64 -0.73
C SER A 98 8.47 -2.04 -1.65
N THR A 99 7.45 -2.83 -2.01
CA THR A 99 6.24 -2.37 -2.69
C THR A 99 5.41 -1.39 -1.86
N PHE A 100 5.60 -1.33 -0.54
CA PHE A 100 4.91 -0.36 0.31
C PHE A 100 5.60 1.01 0.24
N THR A 101 4.95 1.99 -0.39
CA THR A 101 5.47 3.34 -0.58
C THR A 101 5.83 4.02 0.74
N GLY A 102 7.01 4.64 0.79
CA GLY A 102 7.50 5.35 1.97
C GLY A 102 8.09 4.48 3.07
N CYS A 103 8.11 3.14 2.95
CA CYS A 103 8.89 2.32 3.88
C CYS A 103 10.41 2.48 3.64
N PRO A 104 11.26 2.21 4.64
CA PRO A 104 12.72 2.29 4.46
C PRO A 104 13.25 1.46 3.29
N ARG A 105 12.62 0.31 3.00
CA ARG A 105 13.03 -0.58 1.91
C ARG A 105 12.66 -0.03 0.54
N HIS A 106 11.51 0.60 0.43
CA HIS A 106 11.08 1.30 -0.79
C HIS A 106 12.10 2.37 -1.16
N MET A 107 12.51 3.20 -0.20
CA MET A 107 13.51 4.23 -0.39
C MET A 107 14.89 3.64 -0.76
N HIS A 108 15.27 2.53 -0.12
CA HIS A 108 16.54 1.85 -0.41
C HIS A 108 16.57 1.23 -1.81
N GLU A 109 15.47 0.61 -2.25
CA GLU A 109 15.34 0.06 -3.60
C GLU A 109 15.45 1.18 -4.65
N TYR A 110 14.74 2.30 -4.46
CA TYR A 110 14.88 3.47 -5.34
C TYR A 110 16.30 4.02 -5.41
N ALA A 111 17.02 4.04 -4.29
CA ALA A 111 18.42 4.46 -4.28
C ALA A 111 19.31 3.48 -5.07
N GLN A 112 19.10 2.17 -4.90
CA GLN A 112 19.84 1.16 -5.65
C GLN A 112 19.53 1.20 -7.15
N ASP A 113 18.27 1.42 -7.52
CA ASP A 113 17.86 1.58 -8.92
C ASP A 113 18.48 2.82 -9.55
N ALA A 114 18.48 3.95 -8.84
CA ALA A 114 19.16 5.16 -9.29
C ALA A 114 20.66 4.93 -9.51
N MET A 115 21.33 4.25 -8.57
CA MET A 115 22.75 3.89 -8.72
C MET A 115 22.99 2.93 -9.90
N THR A 116 22.07 2.01 -10.14
CA THR A 116 22.12 1.08 -11.27
C THR A 116 21.98 1.84 -12.59
N TYR A 117 21.08 2.82 -12.65
CA TYR A 117 20.92 3.69 -13.81
C TYR A 117 22.18 4.51 -14.09
N VAL A 118 22.76 5.13 -13.06
CA VAL A 118 24.03 5.89 -13.18
C VAL A 118 25.17 4.99 -13.66
N ARG A 119 25.24 3.75 -13.16
CA ARG A 119 26.25 2.79 -13.59
C ARG A 119 26.08 2.38 -15.05
N ALA A 120 24.84 2.25 -15.52
CA ALA A 120 24.53 1.81 -16.88
C ALA A 120 24.67 2.93 -17.93
N TYR A 121 24.25 4.14 -17.60
CA TYR A 121 24.12 5.26 -18.55
C TYR A 121 25.05 6.44 -18.26
N GLY A 122 25.81 6.41 -17.16
CA GLY A 122 26.66 7.52 -16.74
C GLY A 122 25.93 8.48 -15.78
N HIS A 123 26.67 9.47 -15.28
CA HIS A 123 26.09 10.47 -14.38
C HIS A 123 25.07 11.34 -15.11
N PRO A 124 23.94 11.69 -14.49
CA PRO A 124 23.02 12.66 -15.07
C PRO A 124 23.68 14.04 -15.08
N ASP A 125 23.69 14.68 -16.25
CA ASP A 125 24.21 16.05 -16.41
C ASP A 125 23.15 17.13 -16.14
N LEU A 126 21.87 16.74 -16.20
CA LEU A 126 20.74 17.65 -16.07
C LEU A 126 19.78 17.16 -14.99
N PHE A 127 19.50 18.02 -14.01
CA PHE A 127 18.47 17.79 -13.01
C PHE A 127 17.32 18.78 -13.24
N VAL A 128 16.12 18.28 -13.56
CA VAL A 128 14.93 19.10 -13.82
C VAL A 128 13.91 18.87 -12.71
N THR A 129 13.51 19.94 -12.04
CA THR A 129 12.41 19.94 -11.07
C THR A 129 11.20 20.64 -11.66
N PHE A 130 10.06 19.94 -11.68
CA PHE A 130 8.77 20.53 -12.06
C PHE A 130 7.99 20.88 -10.79
N THR A 131 7.73 22.17 -10.58
CA THR A 131 6.85 22.64 -9.51
C THR A 131 5.50 23.02 -10.11
N CYS A 132 4.49 22.19 -9.89
CA CYS A 132 3.11 22.53 -10.25
C CYS A 132 2.54 23.46 -9.17
N ASN A 133 2.32 24.74 -9.51
CA ASN A 133 1.46 25.60 -8.70
C ASN A 133 0.00 25.32 -9.09
N PRO A 134 -0.84 24.77 -8.19
CA PRO A 134 -2.25 24.61 -8.47
C PRO A 134 -2.92 25.98 -8.40
N THR A 135 -3.31 26.51 -9.56
CA THR A 135 -4.35 27.55 -9.68
C THR A 135 -5.73 26.92 -9.65
#